data_AF-A0A224XGV7-F1
#
_entry.id   AF-A0A224XGV7-F1
#
_cell.length_a   1.000
_cell.length_b   1.000
_cell.length_c   1.000
_cell.angle_alpha   90.00
_cell.angle_beta   90.00
_cell.angle_gamma   90.00
#
_symmetry.space_group_name_H-M   'P 1'
#
loop_
_entity.id
_entity.type
_entity.pdbx_description
1 polymer ?
#
loop_
_entity_poly.entity_id
_entity_poly.type
_entity_poly.pdbx_seq_one_letter_code
_entity_poly.pdbx_strand_id
1 'polypeptide(L)'
;MIHHGKPLCESLIIVEYIDEVWSSGSSILPSEPIDRATARFWGAYVDEKFFPILRSLHTARDQEAKKAVAGQIAETFHVLDNALAKLSNGKPFFGGDAIGYVDIAFGSCLGWIRGLSKLDGLDLLDGSKFPGLVKWADTFSSDPAAKDLMPDTDKIVEFAKGVRERMRAAVPPK
;
A
#
# COMPACT_ATOMS: atom_id res chain seq x y z
N MET A 1 -2.63 16.36 8.14
CA MET A 1 -3.24 17.41 7.29
C MET A 1 -3.57 18.62 8.16
N ILE A 2 -3.53 19.85 7.62
CA ILE A 2 -4.03 21.06 8.31
C ILE A 2 -5.11 21.69 7.43
N HIS A 3 -6.32 21.83 7.95
CA HIS A 3 -7.44 22.48 7.25
C HIS A 3 -8.02 23.60 8.13
N HIS A 4 -8.03 24.84 7.61
CA HIS A 4 -8.41 26.04 8.36
C HIS A 4 -7.70 26.19 9.72
N GLY A 5 -6.40 25.94 9.75
CA GLY A 5 -5.57 26.03 10.95
C GLY A 5 -5.78 24.89 11.97
N LYS A 6 -6.64 23.91 11.66
CA LYS A 6 -6.89 22.75 12.54
C LYS A 6 -6.10 21.54 12.05
N PRO A 7 -5.26 20.92 12.90
CA PRO A 7 -4.53 19.71 12.54
C PRO A 7 -5.44 18.47 12.60
N LEU A 8 -5.20 17.53 11.68
CA LEU A 8 -5.75 16.18 11.68
C LEU A 8 -4.63 15.17 11.39
N CYS A 9 -4.59 14.10 12.16
CA CYS A 9 -3.59 13.04 12.10
C CYS A 9 -4.22 11.73 11.61
N GLU A 10 -3.37 10.73 11.35
CA GLU A 10 -3.68 9.42 10.77
C GLU A 10 -4.12 9.48 9.31
N SER A 11 -3.43 8.74 8.43
CA SER A 11 -3.63 8.79 6.99
C SER A 11 -5.06 8.43 6.59
N LEU A 12 -5.58 7.32 7.11
CA LEU A 12 -6.92 6.84 6.80
C LEU A 12 -8.02 7.76 7.34
N ILE A 13 -7.83 8.32 8.54
CA ILE A 13 -8.76 9.32 9.09
C ILE A 13 -8.76 10.60 8.23
N ILE A 14 -7.58 11.03 7.74
CA ILE A 14 -7.46 12.15 6.81
C ILE A 14 -8.20 11.86 5.49
N VAL A 15 -8.09 10.64 4.96
CA VAL A 15 -8.81 10.25 3.72
C VAL A 15 -10.31 10.34 3.93
N GLU A 16 -10.85 9.81 5.03
CA GLU A 16 -12.29 9.90 5.34
C GLU A 16 -12.74 11.36 5.50
N TYR A 17 -11.96 12.18 6.21
CA TYR A 17 -12.27 13.60 6.36
C TYR A 17 -12.32 14.34 5.01
N ILE A 18 -11.39 14.03 4.10
CA ILE A 18 -11.38 14.61 2.76
C ILE A 18 -12.66 14.22 2.00
N ASP A 19 -13.05 12.94 2.07
CA ASP A 19 -14.24 12.43 1.40
C ASP A 19 -15.53 13.12 1.91
N GLU A 20 -15.62 13.35 3.23
CA GLU A 20 -16.77 14.02 3.84
C GLU A 20 -16.84 15.52 3.49
N VAL A 21 -15.70 16.23 3.55
CA VAL A 21 -15.64 17.69 3.36
C VAL A 21 -15.80 18.08 1.89
N TRP A 22 -15.22 17.31 0.96
CA TRP A 22 -15.29 17.57 -0.49
C TRP A 22 -16.28 16.64 -1.20
N SER A 23 -17.43 16.39 -0.57
CA SER A 23 -18.49 15.48 -1.02
C SER A 23 -19.18 15.85 -2.34
N SER A 24 -18.87 17.00 -2.94
CA SER A 24 -19.34 17.36 -4.29
C SER A 24 -18.54 16.70 -5.42
N GLY A 25 -17.41 16.04 -5.10
CA GLY A 25 -16.56 15.33 -6.06
C GLY A 25 -16.87 13.83 -6.15
N SER A 26 -15.96 13.08 -6.78
CA SER A 26 -16.01 11.61 -6.77
C SER A 26 -15.77 11.08 -5.36
N SER A 27 -16.72 10.28 -4.86
CA SER A 27 -16.64 9.67 -3.52
C SER A 27 -15.53 8.62 -3.45
N ILE A 28 -14.73 8.65 -2.39
CA ILE A 28 -13.66 7.68 -2.09
C ILE A 28 -14.26 6.44 -1.40
N LEU A 29 -15.17 6.64 -0.46
CA LEU A 29 -15.91 5.56 0.18
C LEU A 29 -17.20 5.24 -0.59
N PRO A 30 -17.65 3.97 -0.58
CA PRO A 30 -18.97 3.60 -1.07
C PRO A 30 -20.12 4.30 -0.31
N SER A 31 -21.22 4.54 -1.02
CA SER A 31 -22.45 5.12 -0.43
C SER A 31 -23.19 4.13 0.47
N GLU A 32 -23.24 2.86 0.08
CA GLU A 32 -23.94 1.83 0.83
C GLU A 32 -23.22 1.52 2.15
N PRO A 33 -23.91 1.49 3.31
CA PRO A 33 -23.27 1.33 4.60
C PRO A 33 -22.43 0.05 4.74
N ILE A 34 -22.89 -1.06 4.18
CA ILE A 34 -22.18 -2.34 4.26
C ILE A 34 -20.91 -2.35 3.41
N ASP A 35 -20.96 -1.74 2.23
CA ASP A 35 -19.80 -1.63 1.35
C ASP A 35 -18.76 -0.68 1.93
N ARG A 36 -19.21 0.43 2.56
CA ARG A 36 -18.35 1.35 3.31
C ARG A 36 -17.66 0.67 4.48
N ALA A 37 -18.39 -0.12 5.28
CA ALA A 37 -17.82 -0.90 6.36
C ALA A 37 -16.79 -1.92 5.83
N THR A 38 -17.09 -2.55 4.69
CA THR A 38 -16.19 -3.50 4.03
C THR A 38 -14.91 -2.81 3.54
N ALA A 39 -15.00 -1.64 2.92
CA ALA A 39 -13.85 -0.86 2.49
C ALA A 39 -12.96 -0.46 3.69
N ARG A 40 -13.57 -0.01 4.79
CA ARG A 40 -12.85 0.31 6.03
C ARG A 40 -12.13 -0.90 6.62
N PHE A 41 -12.78 -2.08 6.62
CA PHE A 41 -12.14 -3.32 7.05
C PHE A 41 -10.87 -3.61 6.24
N TRP A 42 -10.92 -3.47 4.91
CA TRP A 42 -9.76 -3.73 4.08
C TRP A 42 -8.66 -2.66 4.22
N GLY A 43 -9.03 -1.39 4.41
CA GLY A 43 -8.05 -0.36 4.78
C GLY A 43 -7.34 -0.69 6.09
N ALA A 44 -8.09 -1.11 7.13
CA ALA A 44 -7.52 -1.56 8.39
C ALA A 44 -6.65 -2.82 8.22
N TYR A 45 -7.06 -3.78 7.40
CA TYR A 45 -6.23 -4.96 7.08
C TYR A 45 -4.89 -4.55 6.46
N VAL A 46 -4.88 -3.57 5.55
CA VAL A 46 -3.64 -3.05 4.96
C VAL A 46 -2.74 -2.46 6.05
N ASP A 47 -3.27 -1.60 6.91
CA ASP A 47 -2.49 -0.90 7.96
C ASP A 47 -2.02 -1.84 9.09
N GLU A 48 -2.86 -2.81 9.50
CA GLU A 48 -2.60 -3.64 10.66
C GLU A 48 -1.91 -4.98 10.32
N LYS A 49 -2.04 -5.46 9.08
CA LYS A 49 -1.45 -6.74 8.64
C LYS A 49 -0.38 -6.53 7.59
N PHE A 50 -0.74 -5.95 6.45
CA PHE A 50 0.19 -5.89 5.32
C PHE A 50 1.38 -4.95 5.58
N PHE A 51 1.11 -3.71 5.98
CA PHE A 51 2.14 -2.69 6.16
C PHE A 51 3.18 -3.05 7.23
N PRO A 52 2.82 -3.64 8.39
CA PRO A 52 3.80 -4.10 9.37
C PRO A 52 4.72 -5.20 8.83
N ILE A 53 4.19 -6.12 8.01
CA ILE A 53 4.99 -7.19 7.37
C ILE A 53 5.95 -6.57 6.34
N LEU A 54 5.46 -5.66 5.48
CA LEU A 54 6.30 -4.93 4.52
C LEU A 54 7.42 -4.15 5.22
N ARG A 55 7.10 -3.47 6.33
CA ARG A 55 8.08 -2.78 7.17
C ARG A 55 9.10 -3.74 7.78
N SER A 56 8.68 -4.94 8.16
CA SER A 56 9.59 -5.95 8.72
C SER A 56 10.63 -6.42 7.69
N LEU A 57 10.26 -6.49 6.41
CA LEU A 57 11.19 -6.79 5.31
C LEU A 57 12.32 -5.76 5.24
N HIS A 58 11.98 -4.48 5.39
CA HIS A 58 12.99 -3.42 5.41
C HIS A 58 14.01 -3.62 6.54
N THR A 59 13.59 -4.16 7.68
CA THR A 59 14.46 -4.38 8.86
C THR A 59 15.11 -5.77 8.93
N ALA A 60 14.78 -6.70 8.03
CA ALA A 60 15.32 -8.05 8.02
C ALA A 60 16.84 -8.05 7.74
N ARG A 61 17.60 -8.80 8.55
CA ARG A 61 19.07 -8.69 8.61
C ARG A 61 19.80 -9.51 7.55
N ASP A 62 19.31 -10.72 7.29
CA ASP A 62 19.91 -11.69 6.38
C ASP A 62 18.92 -12.13 5.29
N GLN A 63 19.41 -12.90 4.33
CA GLN A 63 18.63 -13.32 3.17
C GLN A 63 17.56 -14.36 3.51
N GLU A 64 17.76 -15.16 4.55
CA GLU A 64 16.78 -16.16 4.99
C GLU A 64 15.56 -15.49 5.62
N ALA A 65 15.79 -14.54 6.54
CA ALA A 65 14.76 -13.71 7.13
C ALA A 65 13.98 -12.92 6.07
N LYS A 66 14.68 -12.35 5.08
CA LYS A 66 14.02 -11.64 3.96
C LYS A 66 13.12 -12.56 3.14
N LYS A 67 13.58 -13.77 2.82
CA LYS A 67 12.77 -14.77 2.09
C LYS A 67 11.54 -15.20 2.89
N ALA A 68 11.70 -15.41 4.20
CA ALA A 68 10.58 -15.76 5.08
C ALA A 68 9.51 -14.64 5.11
N VAL A 69 9.94 -13.38 5.25
CA VAL A 69 9.02 -12.23 5.21
C VAL A 69 8.39 -12.06 3.82
N ALA A 70 9.14 -12.29 2.74
CA ALA A 70 8.59 -12.27 1.38
C ALA A 70 7.49 -13.33 1.18
N GLY A 71 7.62 -14.50 1.84
CA GLY A 71 6.56 -15.51 1.90
C GLY A 71 5.29 -14.99 2.58
N GLN A 72 5.42 -14.29 3.71
CA GLN A 72 4.27 -13.68 4.40
C GLN A 72 3.63 -12.57 3.55
N ILE A 73 4.42 -11.78 2.82
CA ILE A 73 3.92 -10.80 1.85
C ILE A 73 3.11 -11.50 0.77
N ALA A 74 3.62 -12.59 0.20
CA ALA A 74 2.92 -13.38 -0.80
C ALA A 74 1.56 -13.91 -0.28
N GLU A 75 1.50 -14.39 0.97
CA GLU A 75 0.23 -14.80 1.61
C GLU A 75 -0.76 -13.63 1.71
N THR A 76 -0.32 -12.44 2.13
CA THR A 76 -1.19 -11.25 2.16
C THR A 76 -1.62 -10.80 0.78
N PHE A 77 -0.77 -10.96 -0.25
CA PHE A 77 -1.13 -10.68 -1.63
C PHE A 77 -2.19 -11.63 -2.16
N HIS A 78 -2.16 -12.93 -1.81
CA HIS A 78 -3.27 -13.83 -2.14
C HIS A 78 -4.59 -13.39 -1.49
N VAL A 79 -4.55 -12.89 -0.25
CA VAL A 79 -5.75 -12.37 0.43
C VAL A 79 -6.27 -11.11 -0.26
N LEU A 80 -5.38 -10.17 -0.60
CA LEU A 80 -5.73 -8.92 -1.28
C LEU A 80 -6.18 -9.12 -2.74
N ASP A 81 -5.60 -10.07 -3.47
CA ASP A 81 -6.02 -10.41 -4.84
C ASP A 81 -7.44 -11.00 -4.85
N ASN A 82 -7.74 -11.87 -3.88
CA ASN A 82 -9.10 -12.37 -3.67
C ASN A 82 -10.09 -11.25 -3.29
N ALA A 83 -9.64 -10.29 -2.48
CA ALA A 83 -10.44 -9.13 -2.12
C ALA A 83 -10.70 -8.23 -3.33
N LEU A 84 -9.68 -7.97 -4.14
CA LEU A 84 -9.78 -7.22 -5.39
C LEU A 84 -10.79 -7.87 -6.32
N ALA A 85 -10.71 -9.18 -6.54
CA ALA A 85 -11.64 -9.90 -7.41
C ALA A 85 -13.11 -9.76 -6.94
N LYS A 86 -13.35 -9.81 -5.63
CA LYS A 86 -14.69 -9.70 -5.05
C LYS A 86 -15.23 -8.27 -5.06
N LEU A 87 -14.41 -7.30 -4.67
CA LEU A 87 -14.82 -5.90 -4.49
C LEU A 87 -14.90 -5.15 -5.82
N SER A 88 -13.96 -5.42 -6.73
CA SER A 88 -13.96 -4.78 -8.05
C SER A 88 -15.11 -5.26 -8.93
N ASN A 89 -15.65 -6.45 -8.70
CA ASN A 89 -16.62 -7.08 -9.59
C ASN A 89 -16.16 -7.07 -11.08
N GLY A 90 -14.87 -7.35 -11.31
CA GLY A 90 -14.25 -7.36 -12.63
C GLY A 90 -13.81 -5.98 -13.16
N LYS A 91 -13.99 -4.92 -12.37
CA LYS A 91 -13.51 -3.57 -12.68
C LYS A 91 -12.03 -3.37 -12.30
N PRO A 92 -11.40 -2.24 -12.69
CA PRO A 92 -9.95 -2.08 -12.50
C PRO A 92 -9.50 -1.89 -11.05
N PHE A 93 -10.36 -1.41 -10.16
CA PHE A 93 -10.01 -0.98 -8.80
C PHE A 93 -10.80 -1.71 -7.72
N PHE A 94 -10.31 -1.70 -6.47
CA PHE A 94 -11.11 -2.15 -5.32
C PHE A 94 -12.38 -1.31 -5.16
N GLY A 95 -12.32 -0.02 -5.50
CA GLY A 95 -13.46 0.89 -5.59
C GLY A 95 -14.36 0.69 -6.83
N GLY A 96 -14.09 -0.31 -7.66
CA GLY A 96 -14.83 -0.57 -8.89
C GLY A 96 -14.22 0.18 -10.08
N ASP A 97 -14.97 1.12 -10.64
CA ASP A 97 -14.60 1.86 -11.86
C ASP A 97 -13.54 2.96 -11.61
N ALA A 98 -13.37 3.41 -10.37
CA ALA A 98 -12.43 4.45 -9.99
C ALA A 98 -11.65 4.07 -8.72
N ILE A 99 -10.53 4.76 -8.49
CA ILE A 99 -9.74 4.64 -7.25
C ILE A 99 -10.63 4.91 -6.04
N GLY A 100 -10.76 3.93 -5.16
CA GLY A 100 -11.50 4.04 -3.91
C GLY A 100 -10.59 3.98 -2.68
N TYR A 101 -11.22 3.90 -1.51
CA TYR A 101 -10.55 3.90 -0.22
C TYR A 101 -9.43 2.84 -0.07
N VAL A 102 -9.71 1.60 -0.46
CA VAL A 102 -8.74 0.49 -0.36
C VAL A 102 -7.61 0.66 -1.38
N ASP A 103 -7.90 1.18 -2.57
CA ASP A 103 -6.90 1.49 -3.59
C ASP A 103 -5.89 2.52 -3.08
N ILE A 104 -6.37 3.57 -2.38
CA ILE A 104 -5.50 4.58 -1.77
C ILE A 104 -4.65 3.97 -0.66
N ALA A 105 -5.26 3.19 0.24
CA ALA A 105 -4.56 2.55 1.36
C ALA A 105 -3.44 1.63 0.85
N PHE A 106 -3.78 0.67 -0.02
CA PHE A 106 -2.81 -0.30 -0.52
C PHE A 106 -1.85 0.30 -1.55
N GLY A 107 -2.35 1.16 -2.44
CA GLY A 107 -1.56 1.84 -3.47
C GLY A 107 -0.45 2.71 -2.90
N SER A 108 -0.66 3.32 -1.74
CA SER A 108 0.38 4.07 -1.01
C SER A 108 1.63 3.24 -0.69
N CYS A 109 1.50 1.91 -0.62
CA CYS A 109 2.60 1.00 -0.37
C CYS A 109 3.40 0.61 -1.62
N LEU A 110 2.91 0.89 -2.84
CA LEU A 110 3.53 0.43 -4.09
C LEU A 110 4.96 0.93 -4.29
N GLY A 111 5.27 2.17 -3.89
CA GLY A 111 6.63 2.70 -3.93
C GLY A 111 7.59 1.87 -3.07
N TRP A 112 7.15 1.46 -1.87
CA TRP A 112 7.92 0.62 -0.97
C TRP A 112 8.03 -0.83 -1.45
N ILE A 113 6.96 -1.41 -2.01
CA ILE A 113 6.99 -2.74 -2.62
C ILE A 113 8.06 -2.77 -3.73
N ARG A 114 8.02 -1.82 -4.68
CA ARG A 114 9.00 -1.72 -5.78
C ARG A 114 10.42 -1.46 -5.27
N GLY A 115 10.56 -0.52 -4.33
CA GLY A 115 11.85 -0.16 -3.76
C GLY A 115 12.52 -1.31 -3.00
N LEU A 116 11.79 -2.03 -2.16
CA LEU A 116 12.31 -3.17 -1.41
C LEU A 116 12.58 -4.37 -2.31
N SER A 117 11.72 -4.65 -3.29
CA SER A 117 11.98 -5.63 -4.35
C SER A 117 13.34 -5.38 -5.02
N LYS A 118 13.56 -4.14 -5.50
CA LYS A 118 14.83 -3.74 -6.15
C LYS A 118 16.02 -3.82 -5.20
N LEU A 119 15.87 -3.32 -3.97
CA LEU A 119 16.95 -3.26 -2.98
C LEU A 119 17.42 -4.65 -2.55
N ASP A 120 16.49 -5.60 -2.39
CA ASP A 120 16.77 -6.94 -1.87
C ASP A 120 16.88 -8.02 -2.96
N GLY A 121 16.72 -7.64 -4.23
CA GLY A 121 16.74 -8.55 -5.37
C GLY A 121 15.61 -9.59 -5.29
N LEU A 122 14.45 -9.16 -4.80
CA LEU A 122 13.24 -9.98 -4.65
C LEU A 122 12.22 -9.56 -5.70
N ASP A 123 11.41 -10.51 -6.15
CA ASP A 123 10.21 -10.22 -6.91
C ASP A 123 8.99 -10.37 -5.98
N LEU A 124 8.64 -9.29 -5.27
CA LEU A 124 7.52 -9.33 -4.32
C LEU A 124 6.18 -9.40 -5.05
N LEU A 125 6.02 -8.67 -6.16
CA LEU A 125 4.78 -8.59 -6.94
C LEU A 125 4.93 -9.35 -8.26
N ASP A 126 5.16 -10.66 -8.11
CA ASP A 126 5.38 -11.61 -9.20
C ASP A 126 4.11 -11.78 -10.07
N GLY A 127 4.18 -11.34 -11.32
CA GLY A 127 3.06 -11.40 -12.26
C GLY A 127 2.61 -12.81 -12.64
N SER A 128 3.43 -13.83 -12.43
CA SER A 128 3.01 -15.23 -12.60
C SER A 128 2.11 -15.72 -11.46
N LYS A 129 2.20 -15.09 -10.28
CA LYS A 129 1.44 -15.46 -9.07
C LYS A 129 0.28 -14.52 -8.80
N PHE A 130 0.45 -13.23 -9.08
CA PHE A 130 -0.50 -12.17 -8.76
C PHE A 130 -0.85 -11.32 -9.98
N PRO A 131 -1.33 -11.92 -11.10
CA PRO A 131 -1.61 -11.17 -12.32
C PRO A 131 -2.68 -10.08 -12.12
N GLY A 132 -3.65 -10.30 -11.24
CA GLY A 132 -4.67 -9.32 -10.87
C GLY A 132 -4.07 -8.10 -10.19
N LEU A 133 -3.29 -8.31 -9.12
CA LEU A 133 -2.59 -7.22 -8.43
C LEU A 133 -1.57 -6.50 -9.30
N VAL A 134 -0.84 -7.18 -10.19
CA VAL A 134 0.08 -6.51 -11.14
C VAL A 134 -0.71 -5.57 -12.05
N LYS A 135 -1.78 -6.06 -12.68
CA LYS A 135 -2.64 -5.24 -13.53
C LYS A 135 -3.24 -4.05 -12.76
N TRP A 136 -3.72 -4.29 -11.55
CA TRP A 136 -4.21 -3.23 -10.67
C TRP A 136 -3.13 -2.20 -10.34
N ALA A 137 -1.92 -2.63 -9.98
CA ALA A 137 -0.82 -1.75 -9.60
C ALA A 137 -0.37 -0.85 -10.77
N ASP A 138 -0.34 -1.41 -11.99
CA ASP A 138 -0.03 -0.66 -13.21
C ASP A 138 -1.14 0.35 -13.55
N THR A 139 -2.40 -0.07 -13.41
CA THR A 139 -3.56 0.82 -13.63
C THR A 139 -3.58 1.95 -12.61
N PHE A 140 -3.44 1.65 -11.32
CA PHE A 140 -3.34 2.63 -10.24
C PHE A 140 -2.19 3.61 -10.46
N SER A 141 -0.98 3.10 -10.77
CA SER A 141 0.19 3.96 -10.98
C SER A 141 0.09 4.86 -12.21
N SER A 142 -0.79 4.52 -13.16
CA SER A 142 -1.00 5.29 -14.39
C SER A 142 -2.17 6.27 -14.28
N ASP A 143 -2.98 6.16 -13.23
CA ASP A 143 -4.13 7.03 -13.02
C ASP A 143 -3.68 8.50 -12.82
N PRO A 144 -4.36 9.49 -13.43
CA PRO A 144 -4.01 10.90 -13.25
C PRO A 144 -3.91 11.37 -11.80
N ALA A 145 -4.67 10.77 -10.87
CA ALA A 145 -4.63 11.12 -9.46
C ALA A 145 -3.39 10.58 -8.73
N ALA A 146 -2.72 9.55 -9.25
CA ALA A 146 -1.62 8.86 -8.57
C ALA A 146 -0.27 9.00 -9.27
N LYS A 147 -0.24 9.06 -10.61
CA LYS A 147 0.98 8.97 -11.42
C LYS A 147 2.10 9.93 -11.00
N ASP A 148 1.74 11.17 -10.67
CA ASP A 148 2.69 12.23 -10.32
C ASP A 148 3.05 12.23 -8.83
N LEU A 149 2.33 11.44 -8.02
CA LEU A 149 2.55 11.26 -6.59
C LEU A 149 3.40 10.01 -6.28
N MET A 150 3.48 9.07 -7.23
CA MET A 150 4.26 7.86 -7.05
C MET A 150 5.75 8.19 -6.90
N PRO A 151 6.41 7.78 -5.80
CA PRO A 151 7.81 8.08 -5.60
C PRO A 151 8.67 7.29 -6.60
N ASP A 152 9.73 7.94 -7.07
CA ASP A 152 10.75 7.27 -7.87
C ASP A 152 11.36 6.09 -7.09
N THR A 153 11.51 4.96 -7.78
CA THR A 153 11.94 3.71 -7.14
C THR A 153 13.37 3.83 -6.63
N ASP A 154 14.26 4.51 -7.35
CA ASP A 154 15.66 4.69 -6.94
C ASP A 154 15.78 5.59 -5.73
N LYS A 155 14.96 6.64 -5.62
CA LYS A 155 14.88 7.47 -4.41
C LYS A 155 14.43 6.68 -3.18
N ILE A 156 13.46 5.78 -3.32
CA ILE A 156 13.05 4.89 -2.22
C ILE A 156 14.18 3.95 -1.83
N VAL A 157 14.89 3.36 -2.81
CA VAL A 157 16.05 2.49 -2.55
C VAL A 157 17.16 3.24 -1.80
N GLU A 158 17.50 4.45 -2.23
CA GLU A 158 18.50 5.30 -1.57
C GLU A 158 18.09 5.62 -0.12
N PHE A 159 16.86 6.09 0.08
CA PHE A 159 16.32 6.36 1.40
C PHE A 159 16.34 5.12 2.30
N ALA A 160 15.90 3.96 1.77
CA ALA A 160 15.86 2.70 2.49
C ALA A 160 17.25 2.22 2.92
N LYS A 161 18.28 2.40 2.07
CA LYS A 161 19.69 2.12 2.42
C LYS A 161 20.15 2.98 3.58
N GLY A 162 19.93 4.29 3.51
CA GLY A 162 20.32 5.22 4.57
C GLY A 162 19.65 4.91 5.91
N VAL A 163 18.37 4.48 5.90
CA VAL A 163 17.69 4.04 7.12
C VAL A 163 18.31 2.75 7.69
N ARG A 164 18.61 1.75 6.84
CA ARG A 164 19.27 0.50 7.27
C ARG A 164 20.65 0.75 7.88
N GLU A 165 21.43 1.65 7.30
CA GLU A 165 22.75 2.04 7.82
C GLU A 165 22.65 2.64 9.22
N ARG A 166 21.74 3.61 9.43
CA ARG A 166 21.49 4.20 10.75
C ARG A 166 21.03 3.17 11.77
N MET A 167 20.14 2.25 11.37
CA MET A 167 19.67 1.18 12.26
C MET A 167 20.80 0.23 12.66
N ARG A 168 21.70 -0.12 11.73
CA ARG A 168 22.88 -0.95 12.02
C ARG A 168 23.84 -0.23 12.97
N ALA A 169 24.05 1.07 12.78
CA ALA A 169 24.91 1.87 13.65
C ALA A 169 24.35 2.07 15.07
N ALA A 170 23.03 2.03 15.24
CA ALA A 170 22.35 2.15 16.54
C ALA A 170 22.32 0.85 17.36
N VAL A 171 22.67 -0.29 16.77
CA VAL A 171 22.79 -1.57 17.50
C VAL A 171 24.24 -1.70 18.00
N PRO A 172 24.49 -1.76 19.32
CA PRO A 172 25.86 -1.92 19.84
C PRO A 172 26.51 -3.19 19.29
N PRO A 173 27.83 -3.18 19.00
CA PRO A 173 28.54 -4.40 18.65
C PRO A 173 28.42 -5.42 19.79
N LYS A 174 28.23 -6.69 19.44
CA LYS A 174 28.22 -7.82 20.37
C LYS A 174 29.60 -8.06 20.97
#